data_AF-A0A9P0L155-F1
#
_entry.id   AF-A0A9P0L155-F1
#
_cell.length_a   1.000
_cell.length_b   1.000
_cell.length_c   1.000
_cell.angle_alpha   90.00
_cell.angle_beta   90.00
_cell.angle_gamma   90.00
#
_symmetry.space_group_name_H-M   'P 1'
#
loop_
_entity.id
_entity.type
_entity.pdbx_description
1 polymer ?
#
loop_
_entity_poly.entity_id
_entity_poly.type
_entity_poly.pdbx_seq_one_letter_code
_entity_poly.pdbx_strand_id
1 'polypeptide(L)'
;MYDSKQYELRHGSVIIAAITSCTNTSNPSVMLGAGLLAKKAVEAGLRVLPYIKTSLSPGSGVVTYYLRESGVIPALEALGFSVVGYGCMTCIGNSGGIDENIANAIEENDLVCCGVLSGNRNFEGRIHPNTRANYLASPLLVIAYAIAGRVDIDFEKEPLGKRPDGSDVYLRDVWPTRNEIHAVEQKHVIPAMFKEVYARIQKGSTNWQSLEAPSGLLYPWDPSSTYIKKPPFFDGMTRELPKKQLIHNARVLLFLGDSVTTDHISPAGSIGRTSPAARYLAQRGLTPKEFNSYGARRGNDDVMARGTFANIRLVNKFMSKPGPKTIFLPTNEEMDVFDCAQRYARENTPLIVITGKDYGSGSSRDWAAKGPYLLGIRAVIAESFERIHRSNLVGMGIVPLQFLHGENAETLGLTGREVYNIVIPDVNDIKPGQHIQVQTNTGKQFQVILRFDTEVDLLFYKHGGILNYMIRKMLSAI
;
A
#
# COMPACT_ATOMS: atom_id res chain seq x y z
N MET A 1 -8.89 -7.16 28.94
CA MET A 1 -8.21 -8.35 29.52
C MET A 1 -7.19 -8.85 28.51
N TYR A 2 -5.98 -9.19 28.96
CA TYR A 2 -4.95 -9.85 28.14
C TYR A 2 -4.19 -10.81 29.05
N ASP A 3 -4.05 -12.08 28.67
CA ASP A 3 -3.45 -13.15 29.49
C ASP A 3 -3.93 -13.13 30.96
N SER A 4 -5.25 -13.08 31.15
CA SER A 4 -5.90 -13.05 32.48
C SER A 4 -5.54 -11.85 33.38
N LYS A 5 -4.92 -10.79 32.81
CA LYS A 5 -4.63 -9.53 33.50
C LYS A 5 -5.41 -8.36 32.88
N GLN A 6 -5.70 -7.37 33.71
CA GLN A 6 -6.31 -6.12 33.28
C GLN A 6 -5.23 -5.11 32.88
N TYR A 7 -5.46 -4.46 31.75
CA TYR A 7 -4.65 -3.36 31.24
C TYR A 7 -5.61 -2.26 30.78
N GLU A 8 -5.19 -1.01 30.93
CA GLU A 8 -5.94 0.16 30.47
C GLU A 8 -5.41 0.61 29.10
N LEU A 9 -6.33 0.84 28.17
CA LEU A 9 -6.05 1.47 26.89
C LEU A 9 -6.68 2.86 26.86
N ARG A 10 -5.92 3.82 26.34
CA ARG A 10 -6.32 5.21 26.12
C ARG A 10 -5.93 5.67 24.71
N HIS A 11 -6.43 6.82 24.29
CA HIS A 11 -5.86 7.52 23.14
C HIS A 11 -4.35 7.65 23.29
N GLY A 12 -3.60 7.42 22.21
CA GLY A 12 -2.14 7.45 22.23
C GLY A 12 -1.47 6.14 22.67
N SER A 13 -2.21 5.13 23.14
CA SER A 13 -1.60 3.85 23.54
C SER A 13 -0.94 3.15 22.34
N VAL A 14 0.27 2.64 22.54
CA VAL A 14 1.01 1.89 21.52
C VAL A 14 0.52 0.45 21.53
N ILE A 15 0.00 -0.03 20.40
CA ILE A 15 -0.41 -1.43 20.23
C ILE A 15 0.49 -2.21 19.29
N ILE A 16 1.24 -1.51 18.43
CA ILE A 16 2.21 -2.09 17.50
C ILE A 16 3.51 -1.31 17.63
N ALA A 17 4.62 -2.02 17.85
CA ALA A 17 5.96 -1.48 17.85
C ALA A 17 6.87 -2.34 16.95
N ALA A 18 7.15 -1.88 15.74
CA ALA A 18 7.80 -2.70 14.73
C ALA A 18 9.12 -2.10 14.24
N ILE A 19 10.23 -2.79 14.55
CA ILE A 19 11.50 -2.55 13.87
C ILE A 19 11.44 -3.29 12.54
N THR A 20 11.17 -2.56 11.47
CA THR A 20 10.86 -3.08 10.14
C THR A 20 11.46 -2.18 9.05
N SER A 21 11.18 -2.51 7.78
CA SER A 21 11.56 -1.77 6.57
C SER A 21 13.04 -1.81 6.21
N CYS A 22 13.31 -1.96 4.92
CA CYS A 22 14.65 -1.78 4.36
C CYS A 22 15.22 -0.37 4.61
N THR A 23 14.37 0.63 4.85
CA THR A 23 14.76 2.02 5.13
C THR A 23 15.73 2.11 6.31
N ASN A 24 15.42 1.41 7.41
CA ASN A 24 16.22 1.48 8.63
C ASN A 24 16.99 0.19 8.93
N THR A 25 16.47 -0.98 8.53
CA THR A 25 17.16 -2.25 8.80
C THR A 25 18.42 -2.44 7.97
N SER A 26 18.61 -1.65 6.91
CA SER A 26 19.87 -1.60 6.14
C SER A 26 20.96 -0.76 6.81
N ASN A 27 20.64 0.02 7.85
CA ASN A 27 21.56 0.92 8.53
C ASN A 27 22.03 0.31 9.87
N PRO A 28 23.29 -0.17 9.97
CA PRO A 28 23.78 -0.82 11.18
C PRO A 28 23.80 0.10 12.39
N SER A 29 24.07 1.41 12.23
CA SER A 29 24.14 2.35 13.35
C SER A 29 22.83 2.40 14.14
N VAL A 30 21.67 2.48 13.45
CA VAL A 30 20.38 2.52 14.14
C VAL A 30 19.92 1.16 14.66
N MET A 31 20.32 0.06 14.00
CA MET A 31 20.00 -1.29 14.44
C MET A 31 20.80 -1.70 15.68
N LEU A 32 22.11 -1.43 15.69
CA LEU A 32 22.97 -1.61 16.87
C LEU A 32 22.57 -0.63 17.98
N GLY A 33 22.25 0.62 17.65
CA GLY A 33 21.71 1.57 18.62
C GLY A 33 20.43 1.07 19.30
N ALA A 34 19.51 0.45 18.55
CA ALA A 34 18.31 -0.16 19.13
C ALA A 34 18.67 -1.33 20.06
N GLY A 35 19.60 -2.21 19.65
CA GLY A 35 20.09 -3.30 20.49
C GLY A 35 20.78 -2.82 21.77
N LEU A 36 21.58 -1.75 21.69
CA LEU A 36 22.25 -1.15 22.86
C LEU A 36 21.24 -0.48 23.80
N LEU A 37 20.24 0.22 23.27
CA LEU A 37 19.15 0.77 24.08
C LEU A 37 18.38 -0.35 24.78
N ALA A 38 18.06 -1.44 24.07
CA ALA A 38 17.40 -2.60 24.65
C ALA A 38 18.22 -3.19 25.81
N LYS A 39 19.54 -3.34 25.61
CA LYS A 39 20.45 -3.83 26.64
C LYS A 39 20.43 -2.94 27.89
N LYS A 40 20.63 -1.63 27.73
CA LYS A 40 20.57 -0.66 28.83
C LYS A 40 19.21 -0.65 29.54
N ALA A 41 18.12 -0.74 28.79
CA ALA A 41 16.77 -0.79 29.33
C ALA A 41 16.51 -2.06 30.17
N VAL A 42 16.92 -3.24 29.67
CA VAL A 42 16.77 -4.51 30.38
C VAL A 42 17.60 -4.53 31.66
N GLU A 43 18.85 -4.05 31.60
CA GLU A 43 19.74 -3.87 32.76
C GLU A 43 19.16 -2.88 33.78
N ALA A 44 18.42 -1.87 33.32
CA ALA A 44 17.69 -0.94 34.18
C ALA A 44 16.36 -1.50 34.74
N GLY A 45 16.00 -2.74 34.42
CA GLY A 45 14.77 -3.38 34.90
C GLY A 45 13.50 -3.04 34.10
N LEU A 46 13.63 -2.28 32.99
CA LEU A 46 12.48 -1.89 32.16
C LEU A 46 11.96 -3.08 31.34
N ARG A 47 10.66 -3.05 31.05
CA ARG A 47 9.94 -4.07 30.27
C ARG A 47 8.91 -3.41 29.36
N VAL A 48 8.50 -4.12 28.32
CA VAL A 48 7.39 -3.73 27.44
C VAL A 48 6.10 -4.36 27.96
N LEU A 49 4.98 -3.65 27.88
CA LEU A 49 3.66 -4.21 28.23
C LEU A 49 3.35 -5.39 27.30
N PRO A 50 2.91 -6.55 27.83
CA PRO A 50 2.87 -7.79 27.04
C PRO A 50 1.82 -7.80 25.93
N TYR A 51 0.80 -6.93 26.03
CA TYR A 51 -0.22 -6.79 24.99
C TYR A 51 0.30 -6.05 23.73
N ILE A 52 1.46 -5.39 23.81
CA ILE A 52 2.03 -4.63 22.70
C ILE A 52 2.64 -5.61 21.71
N LYS A 53 2.20 -5.54 20.45
CA LYS A 53 2.76 -6.37 19.40
C LYS A 53 4.10 -5.83 18.92
N THR A 54 5.17 -6.35 19.54
CA THR A 54 6.55 -6.05 19.17
C THR A 54 7.04 -6.97 18.04
N SER A 55 7.93 -6.47 17.18
CA SER A 55 8.50 -7.26 16.10
C SER A 55 9.82 -6.71 15.59
N LEU A 56 10.74 -7.62 15.23
CA LEU A 56 11.96 -7.31 14.47
C LEU A 56 11.90 -8.03 13.12
N SER A 57 11.91 -7.26 12.03
CA SER A 57 11.78 -7.73 10.64
C SER A 57 12.98 -7.30 9.79
N PRO A 58 14.16 -7.95 9.89
CA PRO A 58 15.35 -7.49 9.20
C PRO A 58 15.25 -7.64 7.68
N GLY A 59 15.83 -6.71 6.94
CA GLY A 59 15.90 -6.79 5.47
C GLY A 59 16.86 -7.86 4.94
N SER A 60 17.79 -8.35 5.77
CA SER A 60 18.80 -9.35 5.40
C SER A 60 19.30 -10.10 6.64
N GLY A 61 19.82 -11.32 6.43
CA GLY A 61 20.46 -12.11 7.48
C GLY A 61 21.71 -11.47 8.09
N VAL A 62 22.36 -10.54 7.39
CA VAL A 62 23.53 -9.79 7.91
C VAL A 62 23.17 -9.01 9.16
N VAL A 63 21.94 -8.49 9.24
CA VAL A 63 21.45 -7.74 10.41
C VAL A 63 21.41 -8.63 11.64
N THR A 64 20.75 -9.78 11.55
CA THR A 64 20.71 -10.74 12.65
C THR A 64 22.11 -11.23 13.03
N TYR A 65 23.02 -11.34 12.05
CA TYR A 65 24.40 -11.72 12.30
C TYR A 65 25.11 -10.72 13.22
N TYR A 66 25.20 -9.44 12.84
CA TYR A 66 25.93 -8.48 13.67
C TYR A 66 25.23 -8.21 15.01
N LEU A 67 23.89 -8.30 15.08
CA LEU A 67 23.16 -8.17 16.35
C LEU A 67 23.47 -9.33 17.31
N ARG A 68 23.67 -10.53 16.76
CA ARG A 68 24.07 -11.71 17.54
C ARG A 68 25.50 -11.55 18.04
N GLU A 69 26.43 -11.23 17.15
CA GLU A 69 27.84 -11.09 17.48
C GLU A 69 28.12 -9.94 18.44
N SER A 70 27.33 -8.86 18.39
CA SER A 70 27.41 -7.77 19.37
C SER A 70 26.73 -8.07 20.71
N GLY A 71 26.10 -9.25 20.85
CA GLY A 71 25.48 -9.71 22.10
C GLY A 71 24.19 -8.98 22.50
N VAL A 72 23.50 -8.32 21.56
CA VAL A 72 22.30 -7.51 21.88
C VAL A 72 20.97 -8.24 21.65
N ILE A 73 20.97 -9.36 20.92
CA ILE A 73 19.75 -10.15 20.67
C ILE A 73 19.01 -10.54 21.95
N PRO A 74 19.65 -11.07 23.02
CA PRO A 74 18.91 -11.46 24.22
C PRO A 74 18.13 -10.31 24.86
N ALA A 75 18.66 -9.08 24.81
CA ALA A 75 17.97 -7.92 25.33
C ALA A 75 16.80 -7.47 24.43
N LEU A 76 16.97 -7.56 23.11
CA LEU A 76 15.88 -7.32 22.16
C LEU A 76 14.73 -8.29 22.38
N GLU A 77 15.04 -9.59 22.51
CA GLU A 77 14.04 -10.65 22.77
C GLU A 77 13.36 -10.48 24.13
N ALA A 78 14.08 -10.06 25.17
CA ALA A 78 13.50 -9.77 26.49
C ALA A 78 12.48 -8.60 26.47
N LEU A 79 12.59 -7.70 25.48
CA LEU A 79 11.60 -6.64 25.22
C LEU A 79 10.56 -7.05 24.14
N GLY A 80 10.58 -8.30 23.69
CA GLY A 80 9.65 -8.87 22.70
C GLY A 80 10.06 -8.64 21.23
N PHE A 81 11.22 -8.05 20.96
CA PHE A 81 11.73 -7.80 19.60
C PHE A 81 12.48 -9.01 19.03
N SER A 82 11.84 -10.18 19.04
CA SER A 82 12.38 -11.37 18.37
C SER A 82 12.35 -11.21 16.85
N VAL A 83 13.29 -11.86 16.15
CA VAL A 83 13.28 -11.91 14.69
C VAL A 83 12.08 -12.74 14.23
N VAL A 84 11.08 -12.09 13.64
CA VAL A 84 9.84 -12.75 13.20
C VAL A 84 9.81 -13.07 11.70
N GLY A 85 10.84 -12.64 10.95
CA GLY A 85 10.96 -12.93 9.52
C GLY A 85 11.86 -11.94 8.77
N TYR A 86 12.31 -12.34 7.59
CA TYR A 86 13.13 -11.52 6.69
C TYR A 86 12.29 -11.05 5.49
N GLY A 87 11.80 -9.82 5.55
CA GLY A 87 10.92 -9.26 4.52
C GLY A 87 10.21 -7.98 4.95
N CYS A 88 9.32 -7.46 4.09
CA CYS A 88 8.64 -6.19 4.32
C CYS A 88 7.77 -6.17 5.59
N MET A 89 7.00 -7.24 5.83
CA MET A 89 6.19 -7.45 7.04
C MET A 89 5.34 -6.21 7.40
N THR A 90 5.42 -5.68 8.63
CA THR A 90 4.64 -4.51 9.06
C THR A 90 4.81 -3.27 8.16
N CYS A 91 5.96 -3.07 7.50
CA CYS A 91 6.19 -1.94 6.59
C CYS A 91 5.22 -1.90 5.39
N ILE A 92 4.70 -3.05 4.96
CA ILE A 92 3.73 -3.15 3.86
C ILE A 92 2.29 -3.40 4.35
N GLY A 93 2.05 -3.35 5.66
CA GLY A 93 0.76 -3.68 6.27
C GLY A 93 0.57 -5.17 6.55
N ASN A 94 1.60 -6.00 6.36
CA ASN A 94 1.59 -7.40 6.80
C ASN A 94 1.94 -7.47 8.29
N SER A 95 1.19 -6.74 9.10
CA SER A 95 1.35 -6.63 10.54
C SER A 95 0.79 -7.83 11.31
N GLY A 96 -0.02 -8.69 10.65
CA GLY A 96 -0.81 -9.75 11.30
C GLY A 96 -1.92 -9.19 12.21
N GLY A 97 -2.67 -10.05 12.88
CA GLY A 97 -3.72 -9.63 13.84
C GLY A 97 -3.17 -9.26 15.22
N ILE A 98 -3.98 -8.54 16.01
CA ILE A 98 -3.79 -8.32 17.44
C ILE A 98 -4.80 -9.17 18.23
N ASP A 99 -4.65 -9.24 19.56
CA ASP A 99 -5.62 -9.94 20.42
C ASP A 99 -7.04 -9.37 20.24
N GLU A 100 -8.04 -10.24 20.19
CA GLU A 100 -9.42 -9.85 19.94
C GLU A 100 -9.96 -8.91 21.03
N ASN A 101 -9.56 -9.09 22.29
CA ASN A 101 -9.99 -8.20 23.37
C ASN A 101 -9.43 -6.78 23.20
N ILE A 102 -8.20 -6.67 22.67
CA ILE A 102 -7.59 -5.37 22.36
C ILE A 102 -8.32 -4.73 21.18
N ALA A 103 -8.56 -5.48 20.11
CA ALA A 103 -9.28 -4.99 18.94
C ALA A 103 -10.69 -4.49 19.30
N ASN A 104 -11.45 -5.30 20.06
CA ASN A 104 -12.79 -4.95 20.51
C ASN A 104 -12.77 -3.70 21.40
N ALA A 105 -11.83 -3.62 22.37
CA ALA A 105 -11.71 -2.44 23.23
C ALA A 105 -11.44 -1.15 22.44
N ILE A 106 -10.63 -1.23 21.38
CA ILE A 106 -10.36 -0.08 20.50
C ILE A 106 -11.61 0.32 19.73
N GLU A 107 -12.31 -0.65 19.13
CA GLU A 107 -13.46 -0.40 18.26
C GLU A 107 -14.69 0.07 19.05
N GLU A 108 -15.01 -0.58 20.17
CA GLU A 108 -16.18 -0.26 21.00
C GLU A 108 -16.09 1.13 21.65
N ASN A 109 -14.88 1.62 21.90
CA ASN A 109 -14.62 2.89 22.58
C ASN A 109 -14.07 3.99 21.65
N ASP A 110 -14.05 3.75 20.34
CA ASP A 110 -13.49 4.65 19.32
C ASP A 110 -12.09 5.21 19.66
N LEU A 111 -11.20 4.36 20.18
CA LEU A 111 -9.87 4.79 20.62
C LEU A 111 -8.94 5.07 19.44
N VAL A 112 -8.14 6.12 19.59
CA VAL A 112 -7.04 6.45 18.67
C VAL A 112 -5.76 5.80 19.19
N CYS A 113 -5.63 4.51 18.95
CA CYS A 113 -4.41 3.76 19.27
C CYS A 113 -3.35 3.87 18.17
N CYS A 114 -2.10 3.63 18.57
CA CYS A 114 -0.91 3.97 17.80
C CYS A 114 -0.12 2.75 17.34
N GLY A 115 0.37 2.79 16.10
CA GLY A 115 1.47 1.99 15.62
C GLY A 115 2.76 2.83 15.53
N VAL A 116 3.86 2.36 16.08
CA VAL A 116 5.18 2.99 15.95
C VAL A 116 6.08 2.04 15.16
N LEU A 117 6.64 2.51 14.05
CA LEU A 117 7.45 1.65 13.19
C LEU A 117 8.64 2.38 12.57
N SER A 118 9.71 1.64 12.30
CA SER A 118 10.87 2.15 11.55
C SER A 118 10.69 2.09 10.02
N GLY A 119 9.45 2.31 9.58
CA GLY A 119 9.06 2.33 8.17
C GLY A 119 9.35 3.65 7.46
N ASN A 120 8.76 3.80 6.27
CA ASN A 120 8.81 5.03 5.47
C ASN A 120 7.43 5.55 5.05
N ARG A 121 6.34 4.89 5.49
CA ARG A 121 4.96 5.26 5.17
C ARG A 121 4.05 4.95 6.36
N ASN A 122 3.15 5.86 6.66
CA ASN A 122 2.24 5.80 7.80
C ASN A 122 0.81 6.25 7.43
N PHE A 123 0.43 6.12 6.15
CA PHE A 123 -0.94 6.43 5.70
C PHE A 123 -1.99 5.67 6.53
N GLU A 124 -3.14 6.30 6.75
CA GLU A 124 -4.25 5.70 7.50
C GLU A 124 -4.66 4.33 6.91
N GLY A 125 -4.87 3.35 7.78
CA GLY A 125 -5.29 2.00 7.38
C GLY A 125 -4.21 1.15 6.69
N ARG A 126 -3.00 1.67 6.47
CA ARG A 126 -1.91 0.92 5.82
C ARG A 126 -1.20 -0.04 6.77
N ILE A 127 -0.94 0.37 8.02
CA ILE A 127 -0.11 -0.41 8.95
C ILE A 127 -0.92 -1.53 9.59
N HIS A 128 -2.04 -1.20 10.21
CA HIS A 128 -2.98 -2.15 10.80
C HIS A 128 -4.38 -1.51 10.85
N PRO A 129 -5.48 -2.28 10.68
CA PRO A 129 -6.84 -1.74 10.70
C PRO A 129 -7.21 -1.03 12.02
N ASN A 130 -6.72 -1.54 13.17
CA ASN A 130 -6.98 -0.98 14.50
C ASN A 130 -5.99 0.12 14.94
N THR A 131 -5.08 0.59 14.07
CA THR A 131 -4.18 1.72 14.35
C THR A 131 -4.56 2.94 13.52
N ARG A 132 -5.25 3.91 14.14
CA ARG A 132 -5.64 5.17 13.48
C ARG A 132 -4.46 6.13 13.36
N ALA A 133 -3.56 6.14 14.33
CA ALA A 133 -2.34 6.93 14.31
C ALA A 133 -1.12 6.04 14.08
N ASN A 134 -0.23 6.43 13.17
CA ASN A 134 0.98 5.67 12.85
C ASN A 134 2.18 6.61 12.77
N TYR A 135 3.24 6.32 13.51
CA TYR A 135 4.44 7.17 13.60
C TYR A 135 5.65 6.46 13.03
N LEU A 136 6.35 7.16 12.14
CA LEU A 136 7.64 6.74 11.62
C LEU A 136 8.73 7.22 12.59
N ALA A 137 9.52 6.30 13.11
CA ALA A 137 10.54 6.60 14.09
C ALA A 137 11.82 5.79 13.85
N SER A 138 12.95 6.20 14.42
CA SER A 138 14.15 5.36 14.39
C SER A 138 13.91 4.05 15.16
N PRO A 139 14.62 2.95 14.84
CA PRO A 139 14.56 1.71 15.62
C PRO A 139 14.72 1.91 17.14
N LEU A 140 15.53 2.88 17.58
CA LEU A 140 15.69 3.22 19.00
C LEU A 140 14.39 3.77 19.60
N LEU A 141 13.75 4.71 18.90
CA LEU A 141 12.48 5.29 19.35
C LEU A 141 11.33 4.28 19.31
N VAL A 142 11.35 3.32 18.39
CA VAL A 142 10.37 2.21 18.39
C VAL A 142 10.44 1.45 19.72
N ILE A 143 11.65 1.14 20.22
CA ILE A 143 11.81 0.48 21.52
C ILE A 143 11.40 1.41 22.66
N ALA A 144 11.80 2.68 22.63
CA ALA A 144 11.44 3.66 23.66
C ALA A 144 9.91 3.79 23.82
N TYR A 145 9.18 3.93 22.71
CA TYR A 145 7.72 3.99 22.74
C TYR A 145 7.06 2.66 23.11
N ALA A 146 7.67 1.51 22.78
CA ALA A 146 7.20 0.21 23.25
C ALA A 146 7.30 0.10 24.78
N ILE A 147 8.40 0.56 25.37
CA ILE A 147 8.58 0.57 26.83
C ILE A 147 7.58 1.53 27.48
N ALA A 148 7.46 2.75 26.95
CA ALA A 148 6.52 3.74 27.48
C ALA A 148 5.04 3.33 27.32
N GLY A 149 4.73 2.52 26.31
CA GLY A 149 3.37 2.03 26.00
C GLY A 149 2.41 3.09 25.48
N ARG A 150 2.87 4.33 25.25
CA ARG A 150 2.07 5.46 24.78
C ARG A 150 2.94 6.45 23.98
N VAL A 151 2.35 7.17 23.04
CA VAL A 151 3.09 8.16 22.21
C VAL A 151 3.08 9.58 22.78
N ASP A 152 2.14 9.90 23.66
CA ASP A 152 1.94 11.22 24.29
C ASP A 152 2.77 11.40 25.58
N ILE A 153 3.95 10.80 25.62
CA ILE A 153 4.93 10.92 26.72
C ILE A 153 5.92 12.06 26.45
N ASP A 154 6.21 12.87 27.46
CA ASP A 154 7.34 13.82 27.45
C ASP A 154 8.60 13.13 28.01
N PHE A 155 9.47 12.62 27.14
CA PHE A 155 10.68 11.88 27.54
C PHE A 155 11.70 12.70 28.36
N GLU A 156 11.59 14.04 28.38
CA GLU A 156 12.46 14.87 29.21
C GLU A 156 11.98 14.93 30.67
N LYS A 157 10.65 14.96 30.86
CA LYS A 157 10.00 15.18 32.15
C LYS A 157 9.43 13.93 32.81
N GLU A 158 9.04 12.94 32.01
CA GLU A 158 8.43 11.70 32.48
C GLU A 158 9.41 10.52 32.36
N PRO A 159 9.52 9.65 33.40
CA PRO A 159 10.34 8.45 33.32
C PRO A 159 9.68 7.36 32.46
N LEU A 160 10.51 6.51 31.83
CA LEU A 160 10.07 5.31 31.13
C LEU A 160 9.53 4.22 32.08
N GLY A 161 10.01 4.24 33.32
CA GLY A 161 9.65 3.28 34.35
C GLY A 161 10.58 3.41 35.54
N LYS A 162 10.56 2.41 36.42
CA LYS A 162 11.36 2.38 37.65
C LYS A 162 12.35 1.22 37.64
N ARG A 163 13.51 1.44 38.23
CA ARG A 163 14.50 0.39 38.54
C ARG A 163 13.97 -0.53 39.65
N PRO A 164 14.60 -1.71 39.86
CA PRO A 164 14.27 -2.58 40.99
C PRO A 164 14.42 -1.90 42.37
N ASP A 165 15.28 -0.88 42.48
CA ASP A 165 15.46 -0.10 43.71
C ASP A 165 14.43 1.03 43.90
N GLY A 166 13.51 1.21 42.94
CA GLY A 166 12.46 2.22 42.96
C GLY A 166 12.82 3.57 42.34
N SER A 167 14.08 3.77 41.91
CA SER A 167 14.51 5.00 41.23
C SER A 167 13.95 5.10 39.80
N ASP A 168 13.68 6.34 39.37
CA ASP A 168 13.14 6.61 38.05
C ASP A 168 14.20 6.42 36.95
N VAL A 169 13.80 5.84 35.82
CA VAL A 169 14.64 5.68 34.63
C VAL A 169 14.09 6.53 33.51
N TYR A 170 14.85 7.53 33.08
CA TYR A 170 14.51 8.38 31.95
C TYR A 170 15.10 7.84 30.64
N LEU A 171 14.58 8.30 29.50
CA LEU A 171 15.12 7.92 28.20
C LEU A 171 16.62 8.23 28.07
N ARG A 172 17.05 9.38 28.60
CA ARG A 172 18.46 9.81 28.63
C ARG A 172 19.39 8.83 29.37
N ASP A 173 18.86 8.05 30.31
CA ASP A 173 19.67 7.12 31.11
C ASP A 173 19.99 5.83 30.34
N VAL A 174 19.15 5.49 29.36
CA VAL A 174 19.26 4.25 28.55
C VAL A 174 19.60 4.52 27.08
N TRP A 175 19.64 5.78 26.66
CA TRP A 175 19.97 6.16 25.29
C TRP A 175 21.46 5.96 25.00
N PRO A 176 21.86 5.14 24.01
CA PRO A 176 23.25 4.97 23.66
C PRO A 176 23.80 6.22 22.95
N THR A 177 25.01 6.63 23.31
CA THR A 177 25.70 7.73 22.64
C THR A 177 26.18 7.30 21.25
N ARG A 178 26.44 8.26 20.36
CA ARG A 178 26.99 7.97 19.02
C ARG A 178 28.33 7.23 19.10
N ASN A 179 29.17 7.56 20.08
CA ASN A 179 30.47 6.90 20.26
C ASN A 179 30.32 5.44 20.68
N GLU A 180 29.38 5.13 21.58
CA GLU A 180 29.07 3.74 21.96
C GLU A 180 28.60 2.92 20.76
N ILE A 181 27.70 3.47 19.94
CA ILE A 181 27.20 2.81 18.73
C ILE A 181 28.34 2.56 17.74
N HIS A 182 29.15 3.59 17.47
CA HIS A 182 30.23 3.52 16.50
C HIS A 182 31.29 2.48 16.86
N ALA A 183 31.65 2.38 18.15
CA ALA A 183 32.61 1.39 18.63
C ALA A 183 32.12 -0.06 18.39
N VAL A 184 30.82 -0.31 18.59
CA VAL A 184 30.22 -1.64 18.33
C VAL A 184 30.12 -1.90 16.82
N GLU A 185 29.73 -0.89 16.03
CA GLU A 185 29.64 -1.01 14.58
C GLU A 185 30.98 -1.37 13.93
N GLN A 186 32.05 -0.64 14.27
CA GLN A 186 33.40 -0.92 13.75
C GLN A 186 33.89 -2.34 14.08
N LYS A 187 33.53 -2.85 15.25
CA LYS A 187 33.95 -4.17 15.72
C LYS A 187 33.15 -5.31 15.10
N HIS A 188 31.84 -5.11 14.90
CA HIS A 188 30.92 -6.21 14.60
C HIS A 188 30.34 -6.18 13.18
N VAL A 189 30.56 -5.13 12.38
CA VAL A 189 30.09 -5.07 10.99
C VAL A 189 31.27 -5.25 10.04
N ILE A 190 31.61 -6.50 9.72
CA ILE A 190 32.79 -6.85 8.92
C ILE A 190 32.45 -7.51 7.58
N PRO A 191 33.28 -7.33 6.52
CA PRO A 191 33.01 -7.87 5.19
C PRO A 191 32.79 -9.39 5.11
N ALA A 192 33.40 -10.15 6.03
CA ALA A 192 33.24 -11.61 6.09
C ALA A 192 31.78 -12.04 6.28
N MET A 193 31.01 -11.30 7.09
CA MET A 193 29.59 -11.58 7.33
C MET A 193 28.76 -11.48 6.05
N PHE A 194 29.04 -10.45 5.23
CA PHE A 194 28.36 -10.27 3.94
C PHE A 194 28.69 -11.43 2.99
N LYS A 195 29.97 -11.83 2.89
CA LYS A 195 30.37 -12.97 2.05
C LYS A 195 29.64 -14.25 2.46
N GLU A 196 29.56 -14.53 3.75
CA GLU A 196 28.92 -15.74 4.25
C GLU A 196 27.42 -15.77 3.96
N VAL A 197 26.70 -14.68 4.27
CA VAL A 197 25.25 -14.59 4.06
C VAL A 197 24.90 -14.66 2.57
N TYR A 198 25.62 -13.93 1.72
CA TYR A 198 25.31 -13.87 0.30
C TYR A 198 25.77 -15.08 -0.50
N ALA A 199 26.77 -15.84 -0.03
CA ALA A 199 27.19 -17.10 -0.68
C ALA A 199 26.07 -18.15 -0.74
N ARG A 200 25.04 -18.04 0.10
CA ARG A 200 23.93 -19.00 0.17
C ARG A 200 22.62 -18.49 -0.43
N ILE A 201 22.56 -17.24 -0.90
CA ILE A 201 21.30 -16.60 -1.29
C ILE A 201 20.61 -17.29 -2.47
N GLN A 202 21.38 -17.85 -3.41
CA GLN A 202 20.84 -18.54 -4.59
C GLN A 202 20.29 -19.94 -4.27
N LYS A 203 20.74 -20.56 -3.16
CA LYS A 203 20.24 -21.89 -2.77
C LYS A 203 18.86 -21.82 -2.14
N GLY A 204 18.50 -20.70 -1.50
CA GLY A 204 17.25 -20.58 -0.76
C GLY A 204 17.14 -21.57 0.40
N SER A 205 15.92 -21.76 0.90
CA SER A 205 15.60 -22.76 1.94
C SER A 205 15.38 -24.15 1.33
N THR A 206 15.34 -25.19 2.18
CA THR A 206 14.96 -26.54 1.75
C THR A 206 13.57 -26.56 1.08
N ASN A 207 12.62 -25.79 1.62
CA ASN A 207 11.28 -25.64 1.03
C ASN A 207 11.30 -25.00 -0.35
N TRP A 208 12.26 -24.08 -0.62
CA TRP A 208 12.43 -23.49 -1.95
C TRP A 208 12.98 -24.52 -2.94
N GLN A 209 13.98 -25.29 -2.50
CA GLN A 209 14.61 -26.32 -3.33
C GLN A 209 13.68 -27.50 -3.66
N SER A 210 12.69 -27.76 -2.81
CA SER A 210 11.69 -28.81 -3.01
C SER A 210 10.54 -28.41 -3.94
N LEU A 211 10.49 -27.16 -4.43
CA LEU A 211 9.46 -26.75 -5.37
C LEU A 211 9.72 -27.37 -6.75
N GLU A 212 8.74 -28.10 -7.26
CA GLU A 212 8.75 -28.59 -8.63
C GLU A 212 8.25 -27.51 -9.58
N ALA A 213 8.96 -27.32 -10.70
CA ALA A 213 8.59 -26.35 -11.73
C ALA A 213 8.46 -27.06 -13.10
N PRO A 214 7.44 -26.72 -13.91
CA PRO A 214 7.31 -27.27 -15.25
C PRO A 214 8.46 -26.82 -16.16
N SER A 215 8.84 -27.64 -17.13
CA SER A 215 9.96 -27.36 -18.06
C SER A 215 9.57 -26.57 -19.32
N GLY A 216 8.28 -26.31 -19.53
CA GLY A 216 7.79 -25.62 -20.72
C GLY A 216 8.04 -24.10 -20.71
N LEU A 217 8.24 -23.51 -21.89
CA LEU A 217 8.36 -22.05 -22.07
C LEU A 217 7.01 -21.31 -21.96
N LEU A 218 5.91 -22.01 -22.25
CA LEU A 218 4.55 -21.47 -22.13
C LEU A 218 3.98 -21.86 -20.76
N TYR A 219 3.44 -20.88 -20.05
CA TYR A 219 2.88 -21.09 -18.71
C TYR A 219 1.60 -21.96 -18.78
N PRO A 220 1.53 -23.10 -18.08
CA PRO A 220 0.36 -23.97 -18.08
C PRO A 220 -0.71 -23.40 -17.15
N TRP A 221 -1.57 -22.52 -17.68
CA TRP A 221 -2.64 -21.91 -16.90
C TRP A 221 -3.60 -22.96 -16.33
N ASP A 222 -3.78 -22.94 -15.02
CA ASP A 222 -4.74 -23.77 -14.30
C ASP A 222 -6.03 -22.97 -14.04
N PRO A 223 -7.18 -23.32 -14.65
CA PRO A 223 -8.46 -22.61 -14.45
C PRO A 223 -8.99 -22.67 -13.01
N SER A 224 -8.57 -23.67 -12.23
CA SER A 224 -8.96 -23.83 -10.82
C SER A 224 -8.16 -22.91 -9.89
N SER A 225 -7.00 -22.42 -10.33
CA SER A 225 -6.13 -21.56 -9.52
C SER A 225 -6.84 -20.28 -9.10
N THR A 226 -6.78 -20.00 -7.80
CA THR A 226 -7.24 -18.72 -7.24
C THR A 226 -6.11 -17.70 -7.11
N TYR A 227 -4.89 -18.06 -7.50
CA TYR A 227 -3.68 -17.20 -7.38
C TYR A 227 -3.16 -16.72 -8.72
N ILE A 228 -3.08 -17.58 -9.73
CA ILE A 228 -2.49 -17.27 -11.03
C ILE A 228 -3.55 -17.53 -12.11
N LYS A 229 -3.99 -16.46 -12.80
CA LYS A 229 -4.99 -16.51 -13.85
C LYS A 229 -4.47 -15.79 -15.09
N LYS A 230 -4.82 -16.30 -16.28
CA LYS A 230 -4.52 -15.63 -17.55
C LYS A 230 -5.31 -14.31 -17.60
N PRO A 231 -4.62 -13.16 -17.66
CA PRO A 231 -5.30 -11.87 -17.66
C PRO A 231 -5.90 -11.55 -19.04
N PRO A 232 -7.01 -10.79 -19.10
CA PRO A 232 -7.73 -10.49 -20.34
C PRO A 232 -7.14 -9.32 -21.14
N PHE A 233 -5.96 -8.79 -20.78
CA PHE A 233 -5.41 -7.55 -21.36
C PHE A 233 -5.15 -7.60 -22.87
N PHE A 234 -5.08 -8.81 -23.44
CA PHE A 234 -4.78 -9.04 -24.85
C PHE A 234 -5.95 -9.69 -25.60
N ASP A 235 -7.11 -9.85 -24.96
CA ASP A 235 -8.28 -10.48 -25.59
C ASP A 235 -8.77 -9.62 -26.76
N GLY A 236 -8.96 -10.25 -27.92
CA GLY A 236 -9.34 -9.56 -29.16
C GLY A 236 -8.25 -8.67 -29.78
N MET A 237 -7.00 -8.72 -29.28
CA MET A 237 -5.91 -7.91 -29.82
C MET A 237 -5.52 -8.32 -31.25
N THR A 238 -5.44 -7.34 -32.15
CA THR A 238 -4.99 -7.52 -33.54
C THR A 238 -3.59 -6.93 -33.78
N ARG A 239 -2.99 -7.31 -34.92
CA ARG A 239 -1.70 -6.76 -35.38
C ARG A 239 -1.82 -5.29 -35.74
N GLU A 240 -2.91 -4.89 -36.41
CA GLU A 240 -3.19 -3.49 -36.72
C GLU A 240 -3.44 -2.67 -35.45
N LEU A 241 -3.21 -1.36 -35.55
CA LEU A 241 -3.46 -0.45 -34.45
C LEU A 241 -4.98 -0.24 -34.27
N PRO A 242 -5.49 -0.25 -33.03
CA PRO A 242 -6.91 -0.03 -32.79
C PRO A 242 -7.24 1.43 -33.14
N LYS A 243 -8.37 1.63 -33.81
CA LYS A 243 -8.95 2.98 -33.93
C LYS A 243 -9.33 3.46 -32.53
N LYS A 244 -8.84 4.63 -32.13
CA LYS A 244 -9.21 5.21 -30.84
C LYS A 244 -10.63 5.73 -30.90
N GLN A 245 -11.45 5.25 -29.97
CA GLN A 245 -12.82 5.69 -29.83
C GLN A 245 -12.86 6.94 -28.96
N LEU A 246 -13.76 7.85 -29.31
CA LEU A 246 -14.12 8.99 -28.47
C LEU A 246 -14.64 8.48 -27.12
N ILE A 247 -14.28 9.17 -26.04
CA ILE A 247 -14.92 8.91 -24.74
C ILE A 247 -16.22 9.72 -24.74
N HIS A 248 -17.28 9.10 -25.22
CA HIS A 248 -18.60 9.71 -25.38
C HIS A 248 -19.60 9.10 -24.39
N ASN A 249 -20.51 9.92 -23.88
CA ASN A 249 -21.50 9.56 -22.88
C ASN A 249 -20.92 8.91 -21.61
N ALA A 250 -19.73 9.34 -21.18
CA ALA A 250 -19.07 8.75 -20.03
C ALA A 250 -19.72 9.16 -18.70
N ARG A 251 -19.70 8.25 -17.72
CA ARG A 251 -20.16 8.49 -16.34
C ARG A 251 -19.00 8.52 -15.37
N VAL A 252 -19.10 9.37 -14.35
CA VAL A 252 -18.13 9.38 -13.24
C VAL A 252 -18.41 8.18 -12.34
N LEU A 253 -17.47 7.24 -12.27
CA LEU A 253 -17.55 6.12 -11.34
C LEU A 253 -17.19 6.56 -9.92
N LEU A 254 -16.23 7.49 -9.78
CA LEU A 254 -15.75 7.98 -8.50
C LEU A 254 -15.46 9.47 -8.59
N PHE A 255 -15.95 10.21 -7.60
CA PHE A 255 -15.62 11.62 -7.42
C PHE A 255 -14.86 11.76 -6.10
N LEU A 256 -13.54 11.95 -6.19
CA LEU A 256 -12.63 11.84 -5.06
C LEU A 256 -12.05 13.22 -4.66
N GLY A 257 -11.44 13.26 -3.48
CA GLY A 257 -10.71 14.43 -2.98
C GLY A 257 -9.22 14.42 -3.35
N ASP A 258 -8.42 15.10 -2.53
CA ASP A 258 -6.96 15.17 -2.65
C ASP A 258 -6.26 13.92 -2.09
N SER A 259 -4.99 13.74 -2.46
CA SER A 259 -4.06 12.78 -1.87
C SER A 259 -4.55 11.33 -1.89
N VAL A 260 -5.30 10.95 -2.92
CA VAL A 260 -5.75 9.56 -3.11
C VAL A 260 -4.54 8.68 -3.44
N THR A 261 -4.01 8.02 -2.42
CA THR A 261 -2.89 7.08 -2.56
C THR A 261 -3.24 5.85 -3.42
N THR A 262 -2.22 5.18 -3.96
CA THR A 262 -2.36 3.86 -4.60
C THR A 262 -2.82 2.74 -3.66
N ASP A 263 -2.76 2.92 -2.34
CA ASP A 263 -3.40 1.98 -1.39
C ASP A 263 -4.92 2.19 -1.33
N HIS A 264 -5.44 3.38 -1.64
CA HIS A 264 -6.87 3.58 -1.85
C HIS A 264 -7.35 2.96 -3.17
N ILE A 265 -6.57 3.14 -4.24
CA ILE A 265 -6.91 2.65 -5.59
C ILE A 265 -6.79 1.13 -5.70
N SER A 266 -5.74 0.54 -5.12
CA SER A 266 -5.48 -0.90 -5.19
C SER A 266 -4.88 -1.36 -3.86
N PRO A 267 -5.68 -1.60 -2.81
CA PRO A 267 -5.20 -2.09 -1.51
C PRO A 267 -4.36 -3.36 -1.64
N ALA A 268 -3.38 -3.54 -0.76
CA ALA A 268 -2.51 -4.74 -0.74
C ALA A 268 -2.71 -5.62 0.49
N GLY A 269 -3.36 -5.10 1.54
CA GLY A 269 -3.56 -5.79 2.82
C GLY A 269 -4.67 -6.83 2.78
N SER A 270 -5.34 -7.01 3.92
CA SER A 270 -6.41 -7.98 4.11
C SER A 270 -7.62 -7.73 3.20
N ILE A 271 -8.29 -8.82 2.84
CA ILE A 271 -9.54 -8.78 2.06
C ILE A 271 -10.71 -8.70 3.03
N GLY A 272 -11.49 -7.61 2.98
CA GLY A 272 -12.65 -7.41 3.84
C GLY A 272 -13.73 -8.47 3.59
N ARG A 273 -14.31 -9.04 4.65
CA ARG A 273 -15.23 -10.19 4.58
C ARG A 273 -16.49 -9.94 3.74
N THR A 274 -16.94 -8.69 3.67
CA THR A 274 -18.14 -8.28 2.92
C THR A 274 -17.82 -7.79 1.51
N SER A 275 -16.54 -7.74 1.11
CA SER A 275 -16.10 -7.16 -0.16
C SER A 275 -16.45 -8.04 -1.38
N PRO A 276 -16.49 -7.46 -2.59
CA PRO A 276 -16.67 -8.23 -3.82
C PRO A 276 -15.64 -9.35 -4.00
N ALA A 277 -14.39 -9.12 -3.60
CA ALA A 277 -13.32 -10.11 -3.67
C ALA A 277 -13.54 -11.28 -2.71
N ALA A 278 -14.03 -11.02 -1.49
CA ALA A 278 -14.41 -12.07 -0.55
C ALA A 278 -15.56 -12.92 -1.10
N ARG A 279 -16.59 -12.30 -1.70
CA ARG A 279 -17.70 -13.03 -2.33
C ARG A 279 -17.21 -13.95 -3.46
N TYR A 280 -16.29 -13.48 -4.30
CA TYR A 280 -15.67 -14.28 -5.36
C TYR A 280 -14.84 -15.47 -4.82
N LEU A 281 -14.01 -15.23 -3.80
CA LEU A 281 -13.18 -16.30 -3.21
C LEU A 281 -14.03 -17.34 -2.47
N ALA A 282 -15.09 -16.90 -1.77
CA ALA A 282 -16.04 -17.79 -1.10
C ALA A 282 -16.82 -18.66 -2.10
N GLN A 283 -17.24 -18.11 -3.25
CA GLN A 283 -17.86 -18.88 -4.34
C GLN A 283 -16.92 -19.96 -4.91
N ARG A 284 -15.60 -19.81 -4.73
CA ARG A 284 -14.58 -20.80 -5.09
C ARG A 284 -14.18 -21.71 -3.91
N GLY A 285 -14.98 -21.74 -2.84
CA GLY A 285 -14.81 -22.65 -1.71
C GLY A 285 -13.79 -22.21 -0.65
N LEU A 286 -13.26 -20.99 -0.71
CA LEU A 286 -12.29 -20.51 0.28
C LEU A 286 -12.97 -19.88 1.49
N THR A 287 -12.39 -20.12 2.67
CA THR A 287 -12.79 -19.46 3.92
C THR A 287 -12.01 -18.15 4.14
N PRO A 288 -12.47 -17.23 5.02
CA PRO A 288 -11.76 -15.97 5.28
C PRO A 288 -10.30 -16.12 5.71
N LYS A 289 -9.93 -17.22 6.37
CA LYS A 289 -8.53 -17.51 6.75
C LYS A 289 -7.65 -17.80 5.53
N GLU A 290 -8.24 -18.29 4.45
CA GLU A 290 -7.55 -18.70 3.22
C GLU A 290 -7.56 -17.59 2.14
N PHE A 291 -8.28 -16.49 2.38
CA PHE A 291 -8.32 -15.36 1.44
C PHE A 291 -6.92 -14.77 1.16
N ASN A 292 -6.04 -14.82 2.17
CA ASN A 292 -4.73 -14.17 2.13
C ASN A 292 -4.90 -12.64 1.94
N SER A 293 -3.92 -11.97 1.35
CA SER A 293 -3.93 -10.53 1.10
C SER A 293 -4.20 -10.22 -0.37
N TYR A 294 -4.67 -9.02 -0.68
CA TYR A 294 -4.74 -8.54 -2.06
C TYR A 294 -3.36 -8.57 -2.74
N GLY A 295 -2.28 -8.27 -2.00
CA GLY A 295 -0.92 -8.36 -2.50
C GLY A 295 -0.55 -9.76 -3.01
N ALA A 296 -0.95 -10.80 -2.28
CA ALA A 296 -0.73 -12.20 -2.68
C ALA A 296 -1.59 -12.62 -3.87
N ARG A 297 -2.71 -11.93 -4.13
CA ARG A 297 -3.68 -12.24 -5.20
C ARG A 297 -3.39 -11.49 -6.51
N ARG A 298 -2.26 -10.79 -6.63
CA ARG A 298 -1.88 -9.98 -7.81
C ARG A 298 -1.74 -10.77 -9.12
N GLY A 299 -1.59 -12.09 -9.06
CA GLY A 299 -1.60 -12.95 -10.24
C GLY A 299 -3.01 -13.27 -10.76
N ASN A 300 -4.06 -12.84 -10.07
CA ASN A 300 -5.45 -13.12 -10.41
C ASN A 300 -6.24 -11.82 -10.62
N ASP A 301 -6.53 -11.51 -11.89
CA ASP A 301 -7.23 -10.29 -12.27
C ASP A 301 -8.67 -10.20 -11.75
N ASP A 302 -9.36 -11.33 -11.55
CA ASP A 302 -10.71 -11.33 -10.99
C ASP A 302 -10.73 -10.77 -9.56
N VAL A 303 -9.74 -11.15 -8.76
CA VAL A 303 -9.63 -10.70 -7.37
C VAL A 303 -9.17 -9.25 -7.34
N MET A 304 -8.20 -8.89 -8.18
CA MET A 304 -7.63 -7.55 -8.17
C MET A 304 -8.58 -6.49 -8.74
N ALA A 305 -9.38 -6.81 -9.78
CA ALA A 305 -10.44 -5.93 -10.25
C ALA A 305 -11.47 -5.69 -9.13
N ARG A 306 -11.89 -6.74 -8.43
CA ARG A 306 -12.79 -6.66 -7.27
C ARG A 306 -12.20 -5.91 -6.08
N GLY A 307 -10.88 -5.93 -5.94
CA GLY A 307 -10.14 -5.18 -4.94
C GLY A 307 -9.87 -3.72 -5.32
N THR A 308 -10.16 -3.32 -6.56
CA THR A 308 -9.90 -1.96 -7.03
C THR A 308 -10.88 -0.98 -6.39
N PHE A 309 -10.35 0.07 -5.76
CA PHE A 309 -11.09 1.01 -4.91
C PHE A 309 -11.81 0.35 -3.72
N ALA A 310 -11.36 -0.84 -3.29
CA ALA A 310 -11.95 -1.58 -2.19
C ALA A 310 -11.40 -1.19 -0.80
N ASN A 311 -10.67 -0.07 -0.70
CA ASN A 311 -10.13 0.41 0.56
C ASN A 311 -11.25 0.98 1.45
N ILE A 312 -11.33 0.51 2.69
CA ILE A 312 -12.36 0.92 3.66
C ILE A 312 -12.29 2.39 4.07
N ARG A 313 -11.18 3.07 3.78
CA ARG A 313 -10.96 4.50 4.05
C ARG A 313 -11.10 5.38 2.80
N LEU A 314 -11.54 4.83 1.67
CA LEU A 314 -11.77 5.62 0.46
C LEU A 314 -12.82 6.70 0.73
N VAL A 315 -12.48 7.97 0.49
CA VAL A 315 -13.40 9.09 0.60
C VAL A 315 -13.92 9.45 -0.78
N ASN A 316 -15.16 9.05 -1.05
CA ASN A 316 -15.88 9.38 -2.28
C ASN A 316 -16.89 10.49 -1.99
N LYS A 317 -16.79 11.64 -2.67
CA LYS A 317 -17.68 12.80 -2.52
C LYS A 317 -19.15 12.50 -2.82
N PHE A 318 -19.46 11.38 -3.49
CA PHE A 318 -20.82 10.88 -3.63
C PHE A 318 -21.41 10.27 -2.36
N MET A 319 -20.56 9.88 -1.39
CA MET A 319 -20.94 9.15 -0.18
C MET A 319 -20.88 10.06 1.04
N SER A 320 -21.74 9.79 2.03
CA SER A 320 -21.73 10.51 3.31
C SER A 320 -20.65 10.03 4.28
N LYS A 321 -20.09 8.84 4.06
CA LYS A 321 -19.08 8.21 4.92
C LYS A 321 -17.95 7.59 4.09
N PRO A 322 -16.71 7.54 4.60
CA PRO A 322 -15.63 6.79 3.98
C PRO A 322 -15.99 5.32 3.81
N GLY A 323 -15.58 4.73 2.68
CA GLY A 323 -15.82 3.32 2.38
C GLY A 323 -15.66 2.99 0.90
N PRO A 324 -15.62 1.70 0.55
CA PRO A 324 -15.35 1.22 -0.80
C PRO A 324 -16.61 1.24 -1.68
N LYS A 325 -17.39 2.32 -1.62
CA LYS A 325 -18.71 2.44 -2.24
C LYS A 325 -18.82 3.62 -3.19
N THR A 326 -19.81 3.54 -4.07
CA THR A 326 -20.24 4.63 -4.93
C THR A 326 -21.72 4.53 -5.28
N ILE A 327 -22.21 5.46 -6.11
CA ILE A 327 -23.59 5.54 -6.54
C ILE A 327 -23.67 5.14 -8.02
N PHE A 328 -24.56 4.21 -8.33
CA PHE A 328 -25.00 3.99 -9.70
C PHE A 328 -25.96 5.11 -10.11
N LEU A 329 -25.42 6.12 -10.81
CA LEU A 329 -26.10 7.40 -11.08
C LEU A 329 -27.47 7.27 -11.77
N PRO A 330 -27.72 6.31 -12.69
CA PRO A 330 -29.03 6.18 -13.31
C PRO A 330 -30.17 5.87 -12.33
N THR A 331 -29.91 5.15 -11.23
CA THR A 331 -30.94 4.81 -10.22
C THR A 331 -30.67 5.39 -8.84
N ASN A 332 -29.56 6.11 -8.65
CA ASN A 332 -29.08 6.60 -7.35
C ASN A 332 -28.86 5.49 -6.30
N GLU A 333 -28.58 4.27 -6.72
CA GLU A 333 -28.36 3.14 -5.81
C GLU A 333 -26.91 3.10 -5.32
N GLU A 334 -26.70 3.01 -4.01
CA GLU A 334 -25.38 2.81 -3.41
C GLU A 334 -24.93 1.36 -3.51
N MET A 335 -23.70 1.11 -3.98
CA MET A 335 -23.12 -0.23 -4.09
C MET A 335 -21.59 -0.22 -4.01
N ASP A 336 -20.98 -1.40 -3.91
CA ASP A 336 -19.52 -1.51 -3.97
C ASP A 336 -19.01 -1.04 -5.35
N VAL A 337 -17.84 -0.41 -5.39
CA VAL A 337 -17.31 0.20 -6.63
C VAL A 337 -17.22 -0.79 -7.79
N PHE A 338 -16.76 -2.02 -7.52
CA PHE A 338 -16.68 -3.08 -8.53
C PHE A 338 -18.06 -3.44 -9.09
N ASP A 339 -19.07 -3.59 -8.24
CA ASP A 339 -20.42 -3.95 -8.68
C ASP A 339 -21.05 -2.84 -9.55
N CYS A 340 -20.81 -1.57 -9.19
CA CYS A 340 -21.23 -0.41 -9.98
C CYS A 340 -20.57 -0.42 -11.37
N ALA A 341 -19.25 -0.65 -11.42
CA ALA A 341 -18.52 -0.75 -12.67
C ALA A 341 -19.04 -1.90 -13.56
N GLN A 342 -19.37 -3.06 -12.98
CA GLN A 342 -19.97 -4.17 -13.71
C GLN A 342 -21.35 -3.83 -14.28
N ARG A 343 -22.16 -3.04 -13.56
CA ARG A 343 -23.46 -2.59 -14.06
C ARG A 343 -23.31 -1.66 -15.26
N TYR A 344 -22.42 -0.67 -15.18
CA TYR A 344 -22.11 0.19 -16.32
C TYR A 344 -21.50 -0.56 -17.51
N ALA A 345 -20.70 -1.61 -17.26
CA ALA A 345 -20.15 -2.45 -18.31
C ALA A 345 -21.25 -3.17 -19.12
N ARG A 346 -22.32 -3.64 -18.47
CA ARG A 346 -23.49 -4.23 -19.17
C ARG A 346 -24.22 -3.24 -20.05
N GLU A 347 -24.17 -1.96 -19.69
CA GLU A 347 -24.76 -0.85 -20.45
C GLU A 347 -23.77 -0.23 -21.46
N ASN A 348 -22.57 -0.81 -21.62
CA ASN A 348 -21.49 -0.29 -22.47
C ASN A 348 -21.15 1.19 -22.21
N THR A 349 -21.29 1.64 -20.96
CA THR A 349 -21.06 3.03 -20.57
C THR A 349 -19.59 3.24 -20.21
N PRO A 350 -18.85 4.12 -20.90
CA PRO A 350 -17.48 4.45 -20.52
C PRO A 350 -17.43 5.11 -19.15
N LEU A 351 -16.40 4.81 -18.35
CA LEU A 351 -16.26 5.38 -17.02
C LEU A 351 -15.07 6.32 -16.93
N ILE A 352 -15.20 7.34 -16.07
CA ILE A 352 -14.11 8.23 -15.70
C ILE A 352 -14.03 8.38 -14.18
N VAL A 353 -12.89 8.89 -13.71
CA VAL A 353 -12.71 9.34 -12.32
C VAL A 353 -12.44 10.83 -12.31
N ILE A 354 -13.05 11.56 -11.38
CA ILE A 354 -12.70 12.95 -11.09
C ILE A 354 -12.07 12.99 -9.70
N THR A 355 -10.93 13.67 -9.55
CA THR A 355 -10.16 13.67 -8.29
C THR A 355 -9.42 14.99 -8.11
N GLY A 356 -8.96 15.26 -6.89
CA GLY A 356 -8.18 16.45 -6.56
C GLY A 356 -6.68 16.28 -6.85
N LYS A 357 -5.86 16.83 -5.96
CA LYS A 357 -4.39 16.87 -6.05
C LYS A 357 -3.74 15.54 -5.68
N ASP A 358 -2.53 15.34 -6.15
CA ASP A 358 -1.60 14.25 -5.82
C ASP A 358 -2.20 12.86 -6.01
N TYR A 359 -2.99 12.71 -7.07
CA TYR A 359 -3.67 11.45 -7.39
C TYR A 359 -2.66 10.34 -7.69
N GLY A 360 -2.78 9.24 -6.95
CA GLY A 360 -1.92 8.06 -7.09
C GLY A 360 -0.60 8.13 -6.33
N SER A 361 -0.54 8.88 -5.23
CA SER A 361 0.65 8.93 -4.37
C SER A 361 1.01 7.58 -3.74
N GLY A 362 2.27 7.42 -3.35
CA GLY A 362 2.75 6.25 -2.61
C GLY A 362 3.36 5.13 -3.47
N SER A 363 2.74 3.95 -3.47
CA SER A 363 3.31 2.72 -4.04
C SER A 363 3.35 2.72 -5.57
N SER A 364 4.41 2.14 -6.16
CA SER A 364 4.56 2.00 -7.62
C SER A 364 3.68 0.91 -8.27
N ARG A 365 2.64 0.41 -7.57
CA ARG A 365 1.88 -0.77 -8.02
C ARG A 365 1.09 -0.45 -9.29
N ASP A 366 1.37 -1.19 -10.36
CA ASP A 366 0.68 -1.04 -11.65
C ASP A 366 -0.78 -1.52 -11.61
N TRP A 367 -1.15 -2.35 -10.64
CA TRP A 367 -2.53 -2.71 -10.33
C TRP A 367 -3.42 -1.51 -10.00
N ALA A 368 -2.84 -0.38 -9.57
CA ALA A 368 -3.57 0.88 -9.46
C ALA A 368 -3.97 1.49 -10.83
N ALA A 369 -3.46 0.97 -11.94
CA ALA A 369 -3.92 1.32 -13.31
C ALA A 369 -4.62 0.14 -14.00
N LYS A 370 -4.12 -1.09 -13.84
CA LYS A 370 -4.78 -2.30 -14.38
C LYS A 370 -6.18 -2.51 -13.78
N GLY A 371 -6.33 -2.25 -12.49
CA GLY A 371 -7.61 -2.30 -11.79
C GLY A 371 -8.64 -1.37 -12.43
N PRO A 372 -8.40 -0.04 -12.44
CA PRO A 372 -9.28 0.91 -13.13
C PRO A 372 -9.58 0.55 -14.59
N TYR A 373 -8.57 0.07 -15.33
CA TYR A 373 -8.75 -0.38 -16.71
C TYR A 373 -9.79 -1.51 -16.82
N LEU A 374 -9.71 -2.52 -15.93
CA LEU A 374 -10.66 -3.64 -15.87
C LEU A 374 -12.04 -3.22 -15.35
N LEU A 375 -12.14 -2.14 -14.58
CA LEU A 375 -13.42 -1.53 -14.22
C LEU A 375 -14.05 -0.75 -15.37
N GLY A 376 -13.39 -0.61 -16.52
CA GLY A 376 -13.91 0.16 -17.66
C GLY A 376 -13.62 1.66 -17.59
N ILE A 377 -12.73 2.10 -16.69
CA ILE A 377 -12.28 3.49 -16.65
C ILE A 377 -11.42 3.78 -17.89
N ARG A 378 -11.76 4.86 -18.60
CA ARG A 378 -11.09 5.31 -19.82
C ARG A 378 -10.30 6.60 -19.66
N ALA A 379 -10.68 7.45 -18.70
CA ALA A 379 -9.92 8.64 -18.35
C ALA A 379 -10.00 8.96 -16.85
N VAL A 380 -9.03 9.73 -16.37
CA VAL A 380 -9.04 10.32 -15.03
C VAL A 380 -8.81 11.82 -15.19
N ILE A 381 -9.67 12.65 -14.60
CA ILE A 381 -9.53 14.11 -14.54
C ILE A 381 -9.08 14.48 -13.12
N ALA A 382 -7.86 14.98 -12.97
CA ALA A 382 -7.26 15.31 -11.68
C ALA A 382 -6.78 16.77 -11.63
N GLU A 383 -6.58 17.32 -10.45
CA GLU A 383 -5.84 18.59 -10.30
C GLU A 383 -4.33 18.38 -10.49
N SER A 384 -3.80 17.27 -9.99
CA SER A 384 -2.42 16.83 -10.25
C SER A 384 -2.28 15.31 -10.10
N PHE A 385 -1.24 14.77 -10.74
CA PHE A 385 -0.90 13.35 -10.68
C PHE A 385 0.48 13.14 -10.07
N GLU A 386 0.61 12.06 -9.33
CA GLU A 386 1.92 11.54 -8.94
C GLU A 386 2.60 10.80 -10.10
N ARG A 387 3.92 11.03 -10.23
CA ARG A 387 4.69 10.72 -11.45
C ARG A 387 4.56 9.27 -11.91
N ILE A 388 4.72 8.32 -10.98
CA ILE A 388 4.69 6.88 -11.29
C ILE A 388 3.26 6.46 -11.67
N HIS A 389 2.26 6.96 -10.95
CA HIS A 389 0.88 6.59 -11.21
C HIS A 389 0.40 7.09 -12.56
N ARG A 390 0.69 8.35 -12.92
CA ARG A 390 0.43 8.89 -14.27
C ARG A 390 0.99 7.97 -15.36
N SER A 391 2.25 7.57 -15.21
CA SER A 391 2.93 6.68 -16.17
C SER A 391 2.25 5.30 -16.27
N ASN A 392 1.78 4.76 -15.15
CA ASN A 392 1.04 3.49 -15.13
C ASN A 392 -0.33 3.61 -15.84
N LEU A 393 -1.05 4.73 -15.67
CA LEU A 393 -2.31 4.99 -16.38
C LEU A 393 -2.10 4.98 -17.91
N VAL A 394 -1.09 5.74 -18.38
CA VAL A 394 -0.69 5.76 -19.79
C VAL A 394 -0.30 4.36 -20.27
N GLY A 395 0.47 3.62 -19.47
CA GLY A 395 0.89 2.26 -19.79
C GLY A 395 -0.28 1.28 -19.96
N MET A 396 -1.41 1.55 -19.34
CA MET A 396 -2.66 0.78 -19.51
C MET A 396 -3.62 1.38 -20.54
N GLY A 397 -3.24 2.47 -21.21
CA GLY A 397 -4.08 3.17 -22.18
C GLY A 397 -5.22 4.00 -21.56
N ILE A 398 -5.21 4.23 -20.24
CA ILE A 398 -6.12 5.18 -19.58
C ILE A 398 -5.58 6.59 -19.81
N VAL A 399 -6.47 7.52 -20.12
CA VAL A 399 -6.11 8.91 -20.46
C VAL A 399 -6.02 9.76 -19.18
N PRO A 400 -4.82 10.22 -18.76
CA PRO A 400 -4.70 11.17 -17.67
C PRO A 400 -4.98 12.58 -18.18
N LEU A 401 -5.95 13.24 -17.57
CA LEU A 401 -6.38 14.61 -17.86
C LEU A 401 -6.18 15.46 -16.62
N GLN A 402 -5.64 16.65 -16.79
CA GLN A 402 -5.43 17.58 -15.68
C GLN A 402 -6.25 18.84 -15.88
N PHE A 403 -6.91 19.33 -14.83
CA PHE A 403 -7.49 20.67 -14.85
C PHE A 403 -6.43 21.73 -15.17
N LEU A 404 -6.83 22.85 -15.75
CA LEU A 404 -5.93 23.99 -15.95
C LEU A 404 -5.49 24.58 -14.60
N HIS A 405 -4.41 25.35 -14.62
CA HIS A 405 -3.92 26.00 -13.41
C HIS A 405 -5.00 26.91 -12.81
N GLY A 406 -5.32 26.72 -11.53
CA GLY A 406 -6.38 27.45 -10.82
C GLY A 406 -7.80 26.90 -11.03
N GLU A 407 -7.96 25.88 -11.86
CA GLU A 407 -9.24 25.19 -12.07
C GLU A 407 -9.28 23.86 -11.31
N ASN A 408 -10.48 23.49 -10.84
CA ASN A 408 -10.78 22.18 -10.32
C ASN A 408 -12.27 21.89 -10.44
N ALA A 409 -12.71 20.73 -9.95
CA ALA A 409 -14.11 20.36 -10.02
C ALA A 409 -15.04 21.36 -9.28
N GLU A 410 -14.59 21.97 -8.19
CA GLU A 410 -15.39 22.92 -7.41
C GLU A 410 -15.50 24.28 -8.09
N THR A 411 -14.38 24.84 -8.58
CA THR A 411 -14.38 26.14 -9.30
C THR A 411 -15.16 26.05 -10.61
N LEU A 412 -15.11 24.88 -11.26
CA LEU A 412 -15.90 24.59 -12.45
C LEU A 412 -17.33 24.14 -12.12
N GLY A 413 -17.73 24.06 -10.85
CA GLY A 413 -19.07 23.63 -10.42
C GLY A 413 -19.51 22.28 -11.00
N LEU A 414 -18.58 21.33 -11.07
CA LEU A 414 -18.80 19.95 -11.48
C LEU A 414 -19.27 19.14 -10.26
N THR A 415 -20.40 18.47 -10.42
CA THR A 415 -20.98 17.61 -9.38
C THR A 415 -20.58 16.15 -9.53
N GLY A 416 -19.99 15.78 -10.67
CA GLY A 416 -19.72 14.41 -11.07
C GLY A 416 -20.95 13.64 -11.55
N ARG A 417 -22.17 14.21 -11.42
CA ARG A 417 -23.42 13.57 -11.83
C ARG A 417 -23.73 13.76 -13.32
N GLU A 418 -22.99 14.64 -13.97
CA GLU A 418 -23.10 14.93 -15.39
C GLU A 418 -22.69 13.71 -16.24
N VAL A 419 -23.02 13.77 -17.53
CA VAL A 419 -22.48 12.89 -18.56
C VAL A 419 -21.38 13.65 -19.28
N TYR A 420 -20.22 13.00 -19.47
CA TYR A 420 -19.00 13.63 -19.97
C TYR A 420 -18.65 13.14 -21.38
N ASN A 421 -18.36 14.08 -22.26
CA ASN A 421 -17.85 13.87 -23.61
C ASN A 421 -16.45 14.45 -23.69
N ILE A 422 -15.46 13.60 -23.98
CA ILE A 422 -14.05 13.97 -24.06
C ILE A 422 -13.58 13.68 -25.48
N VAL A 423 -13.34 14.74 -26.23
CA VAL A 423 -12.87 14.64 -27.62
C VAL A 423 -11.35 14.58 -27.60
N ILE A 424 -10.82 13.38 -27.84
CA ILE A 424 -9.38 13.17 -27.99
C ILE A 424 -9.08 13.25 -29.50
N PRO A 425 -8.22 14.17 -29.95
CA PRO A 425 -7.82 14.26 -31.35
C PRO A 425 -7.19 12.96 -31.86
N ASP A 426 -6.99 12.84 -33.18
CA ASP A 426 -6.17 11.74 -33.69
C ASP A 426 -4.78 11.80 -33.05
N VAL A 427 -4.31 10.67 -32.52
CA VAL A 427 -3.05 10.58 -31.79
C VAL A 427 -1.84 11.01 -32.62
N ASN A 428 -1.93 10.98 -33.95
CA ASN A 428 -0.87 11.48 -34.83
C ASN A 428 -0.78 13.02 -34.84
N ASP A 429 -1.85 13.70 -34.43
CA ASP A 429 -1.96 15.16 -34.40
C ASP A 429 -1.84 15.74 -32.97
N ILE A 430 -1.73 14.87 -31.96
CA ILE A 430 -1.59 15.28 -30.57
C ILE A 430 -0.12 15.62 -30.26
N LYS A 431 0.09 16.74 -29.57
CA LYS A 431 1.38 17.08 -28.95
C LYS A 431 1.37 16.79 -27.45
N PRO A 432 2.51 16.44 -26.84
CA PRO A 432 2.61 16.30 -25.39
C PRO A 432 2.13 17.57 -24.66
N GLY A 433 1.30 17.39 -23.62
CA GLY A 433 0.73 18.50 -22.85
C GLY A 433 -0.35 19.33 -23.56
N GLN A 434 -0.87 18.87 -24.71
CA GLN A 434 -1.91 19.60 -25.44
C GLN A 434 -3.19 19.78 -24.61
N HIS A 435 -3.82 20.95 -24.74
CA HIS A 435 -5.13 21.18 -24.16
C HIS A 435 -6.23 20.57 -25.05
N ILE A 436 -7.20 19.91 -24.41
CA ILE A 436 -8.39 19.39 -25.09
C ILE A 436 -9.65 19.87 -24.36
N GLN A 437 -10.78 19.80 -25.07
CA GLN A 437 -12.07 20.22 -24.53
C GLN A 437 -12.83 19.03 -23.93
N VAL A 438 -13.46 19.28 -22.78
CA VAL A 438 -14.45 18.39 -22.17
C VAL A 438 -15.80 19.10 -22.18
N GLN A 439 -16.83 18.39 -22.58
CA GLN A 439 -18.21 18.88 -22.59
C GLN A 439 -19.09 17.99 -21.73
N THR A 440 -20.01 18.60 -20.99
CA THR A 440 -21.05 17.88 -20.24
C THR A 440 -22.40 17.93 -20.96
N ASN A 441 -23.29 17.00 -20.63
CA ASN A 441 -24.70 17.07 -21.08
C ASN A 441 -25.48 18.25 -20.50
N THR A 442 -24.94 18.96 -19.51
CA THR A 442 -25.53 20.20 -18.97
C THR A 442 -25.16 21.44 -19.78
N GLY A 443 -24.39 21.28 -20.87
CA GLY A 443 -23.91 22.37 -21.71
C GLY A 443 -22.61 23.00 -21.23
N LYS A 444 -22.08 22.58 -20.08
CA LYS A 444 -20.80 23.10 -19.56
C LYS A 444 -19.65 22.60 -20.42
N GLN A 445 -18.72 23.50 -20.74
CA GLN A 445 -17.51 23.21 -21.49
C GLN A 445 -16.31 23.78 -20.74
N PHE A 446 -15.22 23.01 -20.66
CA PHE A 446 -13.98 23.43 -20.04
C PHE A 446 -12.78 22.75 -20.71
N GLN A 447 -11.60 23.30 -20.50
CA GLN A 447 -10.36 22.74 -21.02
C GLN A 447 -9.62 21.92 -19.97
N VAL A 448 -8.90 20.90 -20.43
CA VAL A 448 -7.99 20.10 -19.61
C VAL A 448 -6.69 19.88 -20.36
N ILE A 449 -5.60 19.72 -19.63
CA ILE A 449 -4.30 19.32 -20.16
C ILE A 449 -4.29 17.81 -20.34
N LEU A 450 -3.97 17.35 -21.55
CA LEU A 450 -3.74 15.95 -21.83
C LEU A 450 -2.34 15.54 -21.33
N ARG A 451 -2.28 14.77 -20.24
CA ARG A 451 -1.04 14.43 -19.53
C ARG A 451 -0.29 13.24 -20.14
N PHE A 452 -0.20 13.22 -21.48
CA PHE A 452 0.86 12.53 -22.18
C PHE A 452 2.07 13.47 -22.21
N ASP A 453 3.09 13.16 -21.41
CA ASP A 453 4.19 14.10 -21.16
C ASP A 453 5.33 13.93 -22.20
N THR A 454 5.28 12.86 -23.00
CA THR A 454 6.29 12.54 -24.01
C THR A 454 5.68 11.90 -25.27
N GLU A 455 6.41 11.90 -26.37
CA GLU A 455 6.04 11.16 -27.59
C GLU A 455 5.90 9.64 -27.34
N VAL A 456 6.66 9.10 -26.38
CA VAL A 456 6.57 7.68 -25.99
C VAL A 456 5.24 7.38 -25.30
N ASP A 457 4.73 8.31 -24.49
CA ASP A 457 3.41 8.19 -23.88
C ASP A 457 2.32 8.12 -24.95
N LEU A 458 2.40 8.98 -25.98
CA LEU A 458 1.49 8.97 -27.13
C LEU A 458 1.59 7.66 -27.93
N LEU A 459 2.81 7.15 -28.13
CA LEU A 459 3.04 5.86 -28.78
C LEU A 459 2.37 4.70 -28.01
N PHE A 460 2.52 4.66 -26.68
CA PHE A 460 1.85 3.64 -25.86
C PHE A 460 0.34 3.79 -25.92
N TYR A 461 -0.17 5.02 -25.80
CA TYR A 461 -1.59 5.27 -25.93
C TYR A 461 -2.13 4.80 -27.28
N LYS A 462 -1.47 5.13 -28.41
CA LYS A 462 -1.82 4.67 -29.77
C LYS A 462 -1.95 3.15 -29.85
N HIS A 463 -1.06 2.41 -29.21
CA HIS A 463 -1.11 0.95 -29.18
C HIS A 463 -2.15 0.37 -28.21
N GLY A 464 -2.75 1.19 -27.34
CA GLY A 464 -3.67 0.73 -26.30
C GLY A 464 -2.98 0.29 -25.02
N GLY A 465 -1.71 0.63 -24.86
CA GLY A 465 -0.89 0.30 -23.69
C GLY A 465 0.53 -0.13 -24.07
N ILE A 466 1.43 -0.07 -23.10
CA ILE A 466 2.84 -0.41 -23.27
C ILE A 466 3.03 -1.89 -23.63
N LEU A 467 2.27 -2.80 -23.01
CA LEU A 467 2.38 -4.24 -23.29
C LEU A 467 1.89 -4.57 -24.70
N ASN A 468 0.81 -3.94 -25.14
CA ASN A 468 0.27 -4.08 -26.49
C ASN A 468 1.26 -3.55 -27.54
N TYR A 469 1.97 -2.45 -27.23
CA TYR A 469 3.08 -1.99 -28.06
C TYR A 469 4.20 -3.02 -28.16
N MET A 470 4.65 -3.56 -27.03
CA MET A 470 5.75 -4.53 -26.99
C MET A 470 5.42 -5.81 -27.77
N ILE A 471 4.20 -6.34 -27.66
CA ILE A 471 3.77 -7.52 -28.43
C ILE A 471 3.82 -7.23 -29.94
N ARG A 472 3.24 -6.11 -30.41
CA ARG A 472 3.28 -5.76 -31.84
C ARG A 472 4.71 -5.54 -32.33
N LYS A 473 5.56 -4.93 -31.52
CA LYS A 473 6.98 -4.72 -31.84
C LYS A 473 7.73 -6.04 -31.99
N MET A 474 7.52 -6.98 -31.07
CA MET A 474 8.14 -8.31 -31.14
C MET A 474 7.67 -9.10 -32.37
N LEU A 475 6.39 -9.00 -32.73
CA LEU A 475 5.83 -9.62 -33.94
C LEU A 475 6.34 -9.02 -35.25
N SER A 476 6.84 -7.78 -35.23
CA SER A 476 7.38 -7.09 -36.41
C SER A 476 8.91 -7.27 -36.55
N ALA A 477 9.56 -7.81 -35.53
CA ALA A 477 10.99 -8.12 -35.52
C ALA A 477 11.30 -9.56 -35.95
N ILE A 478 10.25 -10.36 -36.14
CA ILE A 478 10.24 -11.69 -36.78
C ILE A 478 9.72 -11.48 -38.20
#